data_AF-A0A848HC22-F1
#
_entry.id   AF-A0A848HC22-F1
#
_cell.length_a   1.000
_cell.length_b   1.000
_cell.length_c   1.000
_cell.angle_alpha   90.00
_cell.angle_beta   90.00
_cell.angle_gamma   90.00
#
_symmetry.space_group_name_H-M   'P 1'
#
loop_
_entity.id
_entity.type
_entity.pdbx_description
1 polymer ?
#
loop_
_entity_poly.entity_id
_entity_poly.type
_entity_poly.pdbx_seq_one_letter_code
_entity_poly.pdbx_strand_id
1 'polypeptide(L)'
;MVVPYPAGGPNDLIARVPLVLSVNPALNVKSVSELIALAKAKPGQLQYASSGSGSATHLAAEAFKMQAGIDLQHIPYKGSSPAMNDVIAGHVQVVFDSLGSTMPFIQAGKLRGLAVTSAKRSPAEPGLPTISESGVPGYDISTWYGLWAPAGTPKAVVDQLSNEVHAILELPDVREQLTSRGIDPVGSSAADFLNYNASESTKWARIVKASGAKLD
;
A
#
# COMPACT_ATOMS: atom_id res chain seq x y z
N MET A 1 10.95 7.56 -12.84
CA MET A 1 11.44 8.95 -12.92
C MET A 1 11.41 9.51 -11.51
N VAL A 2 12.56 9.64 -10.84
CA VAL A 2 12.63 10.35 -9.56
C VAL A 2 12.48 11.81 -9.90
N VAL A 3 11.35 12.43 -9.59
CA VAL A 3 11.18 13.86 -9.77
C VAL A 3 12.09 14.52 -8.72
N PRO A 4 13.15 15.24 -9.11
CA PRO A 4 13.91 16.03 -8.15
C PRO A 4 12.99 17.16 -7.70
N TYR A 5 12.49 17.09 -6.47
CA TYR A 5 11.69 18.19 -5.92
C TYR A 5 12.61 19.41 -5.76
N PRO A 6 12.32 20.54 -6.45
CA PRO A 6 13.10 21.75 -6.31
C PRO A 6 13.01 22.27 -4.86
N ALA A 7 14.11 22.84 -4.36
CA ALA A 7 14.23 23.32 -3.00
C ALA A 7 13.11 24.31 -2.62
N GLY A 8 12.36 23.94 -1.59
CA GLY A 8 11.16 24.61 -1.06
C GLY A 8 10.32 23.57 -0.32
N GLY A 9 10.91 23.06 0.76
CA GLY A 9 10.76 21.70 1.31
C GLY A 9 9.35 21.17 1.63
N PRO A 10 9.28 19.87 1.97
CA PRO A 10 8.02 19.16 2.16
C PRO A 10 7.39 19.51 3.50
N ASN A 11 6.07 19.39 3.61
CA ASN A 11 5.36 19.89 4.77
C ASN A 11 5.19 18.78 5.81
N ASP A 12 4.48 17.68 5.51
CA ASP A 12 4.24 16.61 6.48
C ASP A 12 3.93 15.28 5.80
N LEU A 13 4.34 14.16 6.42
CA LEU A 13 3.68 12.87 6.23
C LEU A 13 2.36 12.92 7.00
N ILE A 14 1.25 13.00 6.26
CA ILE A 14 -0.09 13.10 6.85
C ILE A 14 -0.54 11.76 7.38
N ALA A 15 -0.48 10.73 6.53
CA ALA A 15 -1.06 9.45 6.85
C ALA A 15 -0.39 8.30 6.12
N ARG A 16 -0.51 7.11 6.68
CA ARG A 16 -0.21 5.84 6.02
C ARG A 16 -1.50 5.05 5.84
N VAL A 17 -1.61 4.37 4.70
CA VAL A 17 -2.71 3.48 4.42
C VAL A 17 -2.12 2.11 4.10
N PRO A 18 -2.36 1.10 4.94
CA PRO A 18 -1.98 -0.26 4.61
C PRO A 18 -2.82 -0.74 3.43
N LEU A 19 -2.18 -1.52 2.57
CA LEU A 19 -2.90 -2.35 1.62
C LEU A 19 -3.23 -3.68 2.30
N VAL A 20 -4.18 -4.40 1.74
CA VAL A 20 -4.49 -5.77 2.11
C VAL A 20 -4.26 -6.67 0.89
N LEU A 21 -3.51 -7.76 1.10
CA LEU A 21 -3.45 -8.86 0.16
C LEU A 21 -4.73 -9.67 0.31
N SER A 22 -5.53 -9.70 -0.74
CA SER A 22 -6.78 -10.46 -0.79
C SER A 22 -6.85 -11.38 -2.00
N VAL A 23 -7.66 -12.43 -1.89
CA VAL A 23 -7.90 -13.38 -2.96
C VAL A 23 -9.39 -13.60 -3.21
N ASN A 24 -9.73 -14.02 -4.42
CA ASN A 24 -11.05 -14.56 -4.70
C ASN A 24 -11.27 -15.85 -3.85
N PRO A 25 -12.42 -16.01 -3.16
CA PRO A 25 -12.67 -17.18 -2.31
C PRO A 25 -12.63 -18.53 -3.05
N ALA A 26 -12.94 -18.58 -4.35
CA ALA A 26 -12.90 -19.80 -5.15
C ALA A 26 -11.48 -20.35 -5.34
N LEU A 27 -10.44 -19.54 -5.06
CA LEU A 27 -9.05 -20.00 -5.05
C LEU A 27 -8.78 -21.01 -3.92
N ASN A 28 -9.64 -21.07 -2.90
CA ASN A 28 -9.52 -21.95 -1.72
C ASN A 28 -8.21 -21.78 -0.92
N VAL A 29 -7.54 -20.65 -1.08
CA VAL A 29 -6.35 -20.24 -0.32
C VAL A 29 -6.79 -19.44 0.91
N LYS A 30 -6.30 -19.80 2.09
CA LYS A 30 -6.72 -19.22 3.38
C LYS A 30 -5.62 -18.45 4.10
N SER A 31 -4.39 -18.52 3.62
CA SER A 31 -3.24 -17.87 4.23
C SER A 31 -2.24 -17.41 3.17
N VAL A 32 -1.36 -16.47 3.54
CA VAL A 32 -0.24 -16.05 2.66
C VAL A 32 0.65 -17.24 2.33
N SER A 33 0.91 -18.14 3.28
CA SER A 33 1.73 -19.32 3.05
C SER A 33 1.09 -20.28 2.04
N GLU A 34 -0.23 -20.48 2.08
CA GLU A 34 -0.96 -21.25 1.06
C GLU A 34 -0.92 -20.57 -0.31
N LEU A 35 -1.02 -19.23 -0.37
CA LEU A 35 -0.87 -18.50 -1.64
C LEU A 35 0.52 -18.72 -2.24
N ILE A 36 1.56 -18.60 -1.41
CA ILE A 36 2.95 -18.81 -1.82
C ILE A 36 3.15 -20.24 -2.33
N ALA A 37 2.65 -21.24 -1.60
CA ALA A 37 2.75 -22.64 -1.99
C ALA A 37 2.04 -22.90 -3.33
N LEU A 38 0.83 -22.37 -3.52
CA LEU A 38 0.08 -22.51 -4.76
C LEU A 38 0.79 -21.82 -5.95
N ALA A 39 1.30 -20.61 -5.74
CA ALA A 39 2.03 -19.86 -6.77
C ALA A 39 3.33 -20.55 -7.17
N LYS A 40 4.04 -21.18 -6.22
CA LYS A 40 5.24 -21.99 -6.51
C LYS A 40 4.90 -23.27 -7.30
N ALA A 41 3.76 -23.89 -7.01
CA ALA A 41 3.31 -25.07 -7.75
C ALA A 41 2.83 -24.74 -9.17
N LYS A 42 2.42 -23.49 -9.42
CA LYS A 42 1.84 -23.03 -10.69
C LYS A 42 2.42 -21.67 -11.12
N PRO A 43 3.73 -21.58 -11.39
CA PRO A 43 4.39 -20.32 -11.71
C PRO A 43 3.74 -19.68 -12.94
N GLY A 44 3.40 -18.38 -12.83
CA GLY A 44 2.83 -17.58 -13.92
C GLY A 44 1.36 -17.88 -14.25
N GLN A 45 0.71 -18.85 -13.59
CA GLN A 45 -0.69 -19.18 -13.86
C GLN A 45 -1.68 -18.36 -13.03
N LEU A 46 -1.26 -17.91 -11.85
CA LEU A 46 -2.07 -17.02 -11.02
C LEU A 46 -1.88 -15.57 -11.48
N GLN A 47 -2.99 -14.85 -11.57
CA GLN A 47 -3.00 -13.45 -11.96
C GLN A 47 -3.27 -12.57 -10.74
N TYR A 48 -2.66 -11.39 -10.71
CA TYR A 48 -2.99 -10.34 -9.77
C TYR A 48 -3.44 -9.07 -10.48
N ALA A 49 -4.45 -8.42 -9.92
CA ALA A 49 -4.97 -7.15 -10.41
C ALA A 49 -4.26 -5.99 -9.71
N SER A 50 -3.96 -4.93 -10.45
CA SER A 50 -3.50 -3.66 -9.88
C SER A 50 -4.33 -2.49 -10.39
N SER A 51 -4.23 -1.36 -9.69
CA SER A 51 -4.81 -0.08 -10.12
C SER A 51 -4.10 0.57 -11.33
N GLY A 52 -3.14 -0.13 -11.95
CA GLY A 52 -2.39 0.32 -13.12
C GLY A 52 -0.89 0.13 -12.98
N SER A 53 -0.17 0.24 -14.09
CA SER A 53 1.28 0.08 -14.12
C SER A 53 1.99 1.24 -13.43
N GLY A 54 3.03 0.95 -12.63
CA GLY A 54 3.66 1.91 -11.72
C GLY A 54 2.85 2.34 -10.49
N SER A 55 1.59 1.90 -10.34
CA SER A 55 0.80 2.24 -9.15
C SER A 55 1.32 1.53 -7.89
N ALA A 56 0.97 2.04 -6.70
CA ALA A 56 1.43 1.46 -5.45
C ALA A 56 0.98 -0.01 -5.26
N THR A 57 -0.21 -0.37 -5.77
CA THR A 57 -0.71 -1.75 -5.72
C THR A 57 0.09 -2.69 -6.63
N HIS A 58 0.52 -2.21 -7.81
CA HIS A 58 1.46 -2.93 -8.67
C HIS A 58 2.79 -3.14 -7.96
N LEU A 59 3.40 -2.07 -7.43
CA LEU A 59 4.70 -2.18 -6.80
C LEU A 59 4.68 -3.02 -5.51
N ALA A 60 3.57 -3.04 -4.76
CA ALA A 60 3.37 -3.92 -3.61
C ALA A 60 3.35 -5.39 -4.02
N ALA A 61 2.64 -5.74 -5.10
CA ALA A 61 2.59 -7.08 -5.63
C ALA A 61 3.95 -7.54 -6.17
N GLU A 62 4.68 -6.68 -6.88
CA GLU A 62 6.03 -7.00 -7.38
C GLU A 62 7.05 -7.20 -6.25
N ALA A 63 6.99 -6.37 -5.21
CA ALA A 63 7.79 -6.58 -4.00
C ALA A 63 7.46 -7.94 -3.35
N PHE A 64 6.18 -8.33 -3.34
CA PHE A 64 5.75 -9.61 -2.76
C PHE A 64 6.25 -10.79 -3.58
N LYS A 65 6.08 -10.74 -4.91
CA LYS A 65 6.61 -11.73 -5.86
C LYS A 65 8.11 -11.96 -5.66
N MET A 66 8.87 -10.87 -5.64
CA MET A 66 10.32 -10.90 -5.48
C MET A 66 10.74 -11.51 -4.14
N GLN A 67 10.15 -11.05 -3.02
CA GLN A 67 10.56 -11.51 -1.69
C GLN A 67 10.07 -12.93 -1.36
N ALA A 68 8.88 -13.31 -1.84
CA ALA A 68 8.34 -14.65 -1.63
C ALA A 68 8.92 -15.70 -2.61
N GLY A 69 9.61 -15.25 -3.67
CA GLY A 69 10.13 -16.09 -4.74
C GLY A 69 9.01 -16.81 -5.49
N ILE A 70 8.00 -16.05 -5.92
CA ILE A 70 6.84 -16.56 -6.65
C ILE A 70 6.62 -15.77 -7.94
N ASP A 71 5.93 -16.39 -8.89
CA ASP A 71 5.55 -15.74 -10.14
C ASP A 71 4.03 -15.62 -10.26
N LEU A 72 3.56 -14.39 -10.40
CA LEU A 72 2.16 -14.02 -10.63
C LEU A 72 2.12 -13.08 -11.84
N GLN A 73 1.18 -13.35 -12.75
CA GLN A 73 0.96 -12.51 -13.93
C GLN A 73 0.24 -11.22 -13.54
N HIS A 74 0.78 -10.08 -13.97
CA HIS A 74 0.20 -8.77 -13.71
C HIS A 74 -0.91 -8.45 -14.71
N ILE A 75 -2.09 -8.07 -14.21
CA ILE A 75 -3.20 -7.55 -15.00
C ILE A 75 -3.47 -6.09 -14.56
N PRO A 76 -3.03 -5.08 -15.36
CA PRO A 76 -3.22 -3.68 -15.01
C PRO A 76 -4.64 -3.19 -15.35
N TYR A 77 -5.26 -2.49 -14.43
CA TYR A 77 -6.55 -1.82 -14.64
C TYR A 77 -6.42 -0.30 -14.56
N LYS A 78 -7.44 0.42 -15.03
CA LYS A 78 -7.54 1.89 -14.89
C LYS A 78 -8.13 2.29 -13.53
N GLY A 79 -7.45 1.89 -12.45
CA GLY A 79 -7.85 2.19 -11.07
C GLY A 79 -8.30 0.97 -10.25
N SER A 80 -8.52 1.19 -8.95
CA SER A 80 -8.85 0.16 -7.96
C SER A 80 -10.23 -0.48 -8.20
N SER A 81 -11.27 0.31 -8.46
CA SER A 81 -12.64 -0.22 -8.64
C SER A 81 -12.77 -1.30 -9.72
N PRO A 82 -12.28 -1.11 -10.96
CA PRO A 82 -12.35 -2.17 -11.97
C PRO A 82 -11.47 -3.39 -11.62
N ALA A 83 -10.29 -3.19 -11.01
CA ALA A 83 -9.44 -4.30 -10.56
C ALA A 83 -10.15 -5.18 -9.51
N MET A 84 -10.75 -4.55 -8.51
CA MET A 84 -11.44 -5.25 -7.43
C MET A 84 -12.70 -5.99 -7.93
N ASN A 85 -13.45 -5.40 -8.87
CA ASN A 85 -14.61 -6.06 -9.47
C ASN A 85 -14.25 -7.36 -10.19
N ASP A 86 -13.16 -7.37 -10.97
CA ASP A 86 -12.70 -8.57 -11.67
C ASP A 86 -12.21 -9.66 -10.72
N VAL A 87 -11.61 -9.26 -9.60
CA VAL A 87 -11.18 -10.21 -8.56
C VAL A 87 -12.38 -10.79 -7.84
N ILE A 88 -13.40 -9.99 -7.53
CA ILE A 88 -14.67 -10.46 -6.95
C ILE A 88 -15.38 -11.44 -7.92
N ALA A 89 -15.39 -11.12 -9.21
CA ALA A 89 -15.96 -11.98 -10.25
C ALA A 89 -15.14 -13.26 -10.51
N GLY A 90 -13.88 -13.30 -10.08
CA GLY A 90 -12.98 -14.45 -10.22
C GLY A 90 -12.23 -14.50 -11.56
N HIS A 91 -12.30 -13.44 -12.38
CA HIS A 91 -11.50 -13.30 -13.59
C HIS A 91 -10.01 -13.20 -13.26
N VAL A 92 -9.69 -12.52 -12.16
CA VAL A 92 -8.34 -12.44 -11.57
C VAL A 92 -8.38 -12.95 -10.13
N GLN A 93 -7.30 -13.55 -9.63
CA GLN A 93 -7.35 -14.31 -8.37
C GLN A 93 -6.85 -13.53 -7.17
N VAL A 94 -5.92 -12.60 -7.37
CA VAL A 94 -5.21 -11.90 -6.30
C VAL A 94 -5.35 -10.38 -6.48
N VAL A 95 -5.45 -9.64 -5.38
CA VAL A 95 -5.40 -8.18 -5.40
C VAL A 95 -4.66 -7.64 -4.18
N PHE A 96 -3.95 -6.54 -4.39
CA PHE A 96 -3.44 -5.68 -3.33
C PHE A 96 -4.19 -4.36 -3.45
N ASP A 97 -4.92 -3.95 -2.42
CA ASP A 97 -5.67 -2.69 -2.46
C ASP A 97 -5.83 -2.10 -1.06
N SER A 98 -6.30 -0.86 -0.96
CA SER A 98 -6.43 -0.16 0.32
C SER A 98 -7.32 -0.95 1.28
N LEU A 99 -6.90 -1.04 2.55
CA LEU A 99 -7.66 -1.75 3.57
C LEU A 99 -9.11 -1.22 3.64
N GLY A 100 -9.28 0.10 3.72
CA GLY A 100 -10.59 0.73 3.81
C GLY A 100 -11.54 0.41 2.65
N SER A 101 -11.05 0.38 1.41
CA SER A 101 -11.89 0.04 0.24
C SER A 101 -12.20 -1.45 0.15
N THR A 102 -11.32 -2.31 0.67
CA THR A 102 -11.44 -3.76 0.50
C THR A 102 -12.29 -4.41 1.60
N MET A 103 -12.28 -3.86 2.82
CA MET A 103 -12.93 -4.47 3.98
C MET A 103 -14.42 -4.79 3.81
N PRO A 104 -15.26 -3.92 3.21
CA PRO A 104 -16.66 -4.26 2.98
C PRO A 104 -16.85 -5.56 2.17
N PHE A 105 -15.94 -5.84 1.23
CA PHE A 105 -16.00 -7.05 0.39
C PHE A 105 -15.48 -8.29 1.13
N ILE A 106 -14.50 -8.12 2.02
CA ILE A 106 -14.01 -9.19 2.90
C ILE A 106 -15.11 -9.58 3.90
N GLN A 107 -15.74 -8.59 4.54
CA GLN A 107 -16.83 -8.80 5.50
C GLN A 107 -18.06 -9.45 4.83
N ALA A 108 -18.35 -9.09 3.58
CA ALA A 108 -19.40 -9.72 2.78
C ALA A 108 -19.03 -11.10 2.21
N GLY A 109 -17.82 -11.63 2.48
CA GLY A 109 -17.36 -12.92 1.98
C GLY A 109 -17.10 -12.96 0.47
N LYS A 110 -17.09 -11.81 -0.21
CA LYS A 110 -16.81 -11.70 -1.66
C LYS A 110 -15.32 -11.76 -1.96
N LEU A 111 -14.50 -11.35 -1.00
CA LEU A 111 -13.05 -11.51 -1.00
C LEU A 111 -12.62 -12.19 0.28
N ARG A 112 -11.42 -12.77 0.25
CA ARG A 112 -10.74 -13.24 1.45
C ARG A 112 -9.47 -12.42 1.66
N GLY A 113 -9.43 -11.62 2.72
CA GLY A 113 -8.21 -10.97 3.18
C GLY A 113 -7.25 -11.99 3.77
N LEU A 114 -5.98 -11.96 3.36
CA LEU A 114 -4.93 -12.85 3.85
C LEU A 114 -4.00 -12.16 4.84
N ALA A 115 -3.58 -10.93 4.53
CA ALA A 115 -2.67 -10.16 5.37
C ALA A 115 -2.64 -8.68 4.97
N VAL A 116 -2.29 -7.81 5.92
CA VAL A 116 -1.93 -6.41 5.63
C VAL A 116 -0.48 -6.30 5.18
N THR A 117 -0.19 -5.29 4.35
CA THR A 117 1.13 -5.06 3.76
C THR A 117 2.07 -4.22 4.63
N SER A 118 1.55 -3.62 5.69
CA SER A 118 2.31 -2.80 6.65
C SER A 118 3.17 -3.64 7.59
N ALA A 119 4.25 -3.05 8.11
CA ALA A 119 5.12 -3.68 9.11
C ALA A 119 4.40 -4.13 10.39
N LYS A 120 3.28 -3.48 10.73
CA LYS A 120 2.45 -3.79 11.90
C LYS A 120 1.01 -4.04 11.46
N ARG A 121 0.27 -4.83 12.25
CA ARG A 121 -1.17 -5.04 12.04
C ARG A 121 -1.92 -3.73 12.09
N SER A 122 -2.97 -3.62 11.28
CA SER A 122 -3.87 -2.48 11.32
C SER A 122 -4.79 -2.58 12.55
N PRO A 123 -4.90 -1.52 13.39
CA PRO A 123 -5.88 -1.48 14.47
C PRO A 123 -7.33 -1.60 13.99
N ALA A 124 -7.60 -1.19 12.74
CA ALA A 124 -8.94 -1.30 12.15
C ALA A 124 -9.34 -2.76 11.90
N GLU A 125 -8.37 -3.66 11.70
CA GLU A 125 -8.61 -5.07 11.37
C GLU A 125 -7.54 -5.96 12.03
N PRO A 126 -7.56 -6.09 13.37
CA PRO A 126 -6.50 -6.77 14.14
C PRO A 126 -6.43 -8.28 13.85
N GLY A 127 -7.50 -8.85 13.29
CA GLY A 127 -7.57 -10.25 12.87
C GLY A 127 -6.69 -10.59 11.67
N LEU A 128 -6.32 -9.59 10.86
CA LEU A 128 -5.41 -9.80 9.73
C LEU A 128 -3.95 -9.75 10.21
N PRO A 129 -3.14 -10.79 9.95
CA PRO A 129 -1.70 -10.73 10.19
C PRO A 129 -1.02 -9.80 9.21
N THR A 130 0.25 -9.48 9.45
CA THR A 130 1.09 -8.84 8.42
C THR A 130 1.63 -9.88 7.45
N ILE A 131 2.01 -9.46 6.24
CA ILE A 131 2.73 -10.34 5.30
C ILE A 131 4.07 -10.81 5.91
N SER A 132 4.71 -9.94 6.70
CA SER A 132 5.94 -10.24 7.45
C SER A 132 5.75 -11.40 8.42
N GLU A 133 4.66 -11.39 9.19
CA GLU A 133 4.27 -12.47 10.11
C GLU A 133 3.86 -13.75 9.37
N SER A 134 3.47 -13.65 8.10
CA SER A 134 2.82 -14.73 7.34
C SER A 134 3.75 -15.44 6.35
N GLY A 135 5.07 -15.26 6.50
CA GLY A 135 6.08 -16.03 5.77
C GLY A 135 6.91 -15.23 4.76
N VAL A 136 6.84 -13.89 4.76
CA VAL A 136 7.73 -13.04 3.96
C VAL A 136 8.41 -11.99 4.86
N PRO A 137 9.43 -12.39 5.66
CA PRO A 137 10.05 -11.51 6.64
C PRO A 137 10.60 -10.23 6.03
N GLY A 138 10.34 -9.09 6.69
CA GLY A 138 10.80 -7.78 6.25
C GLY A 138 9.93 -7.11 5.19
N TYR A 139 8.82 -7.74 4.79
CA TYR A 139 7.85 -7.10 3.91
C TYR A 139 7.15 -5.93 4.64
N ASP A 140 7.32 -4.72 4.11
CA ASP A 140 6.65 -3.51 4.56
C ASP A 140 6.44 -2.55 3.39
N ILE A 141 5.23 -2.60 2.84
CA ILE A 141 4.77 -1.73 1.77
C ILE A 141 3.46 -1.10 2.19
N SER A 142 3.51 0.16 2.59
CA SER A 142 2.31 0.95 2.87
C SER A 142 2.22 2.10 1.86
N THR A 143 1.00 2.46 1.45
CA THR A 143 0.82 3.75 0.78
C THR A 143 0.89 4.85 1.83
N TRP A 144 1.34 6.02 1.41
CA TRP A 144 1.46 7.17 2.28
C TRP A 144 1.04 8.44 1.56
N TYR A 145 0.50 9.38 2.33
CA TYR A 145 0.03 10.67 1.84
C TYR A 145 0.90 11.76 2.44
N GLY A 146 1.55 12.52 1.56
CA GLY A 146 2.33 13.69 1.93
C GLY A 146 1.65 14.99 1.54
N LEU A 147 2.04 16.06 2.22
CA LEU A 147 1.71 17.43 1.82
C LEU A 147 2.97 18.16 1.36
N TRP A 148 2.86 18.91 0.26
CA TRP A 148 3.94 19.73 -0.27
C TRP A 148 3.46 21.15 -0.56
N ALA A 149 4.29 22.12 -0.24
CA ALA A 149 4.14 23.49 -0.70
C ALA A 149 4.89 23.69 -2.04
N PRO A 150 4.51 24.67 -2.87
CA PRO A 150 5.29 25.07 -4.03
C PRO A 150 6.73 25.44 -3.67
N ALA A 151 7.66 25.23 -4.59
CA ALA A 151 9.05 25.63 -4.39
C ALA A 151 9.16 27.15 -4.17
N GLY A 152 10.04 27.56 -3.25
CA GLY A 152 10.19 28.96 -2.85
C GLY A 152 9.14 29.48 -1.85
N THR A 153 8.22 28.65 -1.37
CA THR A 153 7.29 29.05 -0.29
C THR A 153 8.08 29.48 0.95
N PRO A 154 7.80 30.66 1.55
CA PRO A 154 8.50 31.12 2.74
C PRO A 154 8.41 30.13 3.90
N LYS A 155 9.52 29.91 4.62
CA LYS A 155 9.60 28.96 5.74
C LYS A 155 8.48 29.16 6.77
N ALA A 156 8.16 30.41 7.12
CA ALA A 156 7.10 30.70 8.07
C ALA A 156 5.71 30.18 7.64
N VAL A 157 5.42 30.18 6.34
CA VAL A 157 4.16 29.63 5.79
C VAL A 157 4.17 28.11 5.82
N VAL A 158 5.30 27.48 5.48
CA VAL A 158 5.47 26.03 5.57
C VAL A 158 5.31 25.54 7.01
N ASP A 159 5.96 26.22 7.96
CA ASP A 159 5.89 25.88 9.38
C ASP A 159 4.46 26.06 9.92
N GLN A 160 3.75 27.12 9.51
CA GLN A 160 2.35 27.31 9.88
C GLN A 160 1.46 26.19 9.34
N LEU A 161 1.59 25.81 8.06
CA LEU A 161 0.82 24.71 7.47
C LEU A 161 1.07 23.39 8.20
N SER A 162 2.34 23.09 8.50
CA SER A 162 2.73 21.87 9.24
C SER A 162 2.10 21.82 10.63
N ASN A 163 2.16 22.93 11.37
CA ASN A 163 1.53 23.02 12.69
C ASN A 163 0.01 22.81 12.64
N GLU A 164 -0.68 23.39 11.65
CA GLU A 164 -2.13 23.22 11.50
C GLU A 164 -2.50 21.78 11.10
N VAL A 165 -1.74 21.14 10.21
CA VAL A 165 -1.95 19.72 9.86
C VAL A 165 -1.78 18.85 11.10
N HIS A 166 -0.73 19.07 11.89
CA HIS A 166 -0.52 18.32 13.13
C HIS A 166 -1.68 18.54 14.09
N ALA A 167 -2.08 19.79 14.35
CA ALA A 167 -3.20 20.11 15.22
C ALA A 167 -4.51 19.41 14.80
N ILE A 168 -4.81 19.39 13.49
CA ILE A 168 -6.00 18.72 12.94
C ILE A 168 -5.93 17.20 13.13
N LEU A 169 -4.76 16.57 12.94
CA LEU A 169 -4.60 15.12 13.08
C LEU A 169 -4.65 14.65 14.55
N GLU A 170 -4.43 15.55 15.51
CA GLU A 170 -4.59 15.30 16.94
C GLU A 170 -6.05 15.47 17.42
N LEU A 171 -6.94 16.04 16.60
CA LEU A 171 -8.35 16.14 16.96
C LEU A 171 -8.97 14.72 17.09
N PRO A 172 -9.62 14.39 18.22
CA PRO A 172 -10.11 13.04 18.47
C PRO A 172 -11.06 12.51 17.39
N ASP A 173 -11.97 13.35 16.90
CA ASP A 173 -12.95 13.01 15.87
C ASP A 173 -12.30 12.75 14.50
N VAL A 174 -11.28 13.55 14.13
CA VAL A 174 -10.48 13.32 12.92
C VAL A 174 -9.71 12.01 13.04
N ARG A 175 -9.03 11.79 14.16
CA ARG A 175 -8.24 10.59 14.42
C ARG A 175 -9.12 9.33 14.39
N GLU A 176 -10.30 9.37 15.00
CA GLU A 176 -11.29 8.29 14.98
C GLU A 176 -11.80 8.00 13.56
N GLN A 177 -12.16 9.05 12.79
CA GLN A 177 -12.63 8.87 11.41
C GLN A 177 -11.56 8.27 10.49
N LEU A 178 -10.28 8.63 10.68
CA LEU A 178 -9.17 8.08 9.90
C LEU A 178 -8.90 6.63 10.30
N THR A 179 -8.71 6.38 11.60
CA THR A 179 -8.35 5.05 12.12
C THR A 179 -9.45 4.01 11.90
N SER A 180 -10.73 4.38 12.01
CA SER A 180 -11.86 3.50 11.68
C SER A 180 -11.90 3.04 10.21
N ARG A 181 -11.24 3.79 9.32
CA ARG A 181 -11.08 3.45 7.89
C ARG A 181 -9.75 2.78 7.57
N GLY A 182 -8.97 2.42 8.60
CA GLY A 182 -7.65 1.84 8.46
C GLY A 182 -6.58 2.83 8.03
N ILE A 183 -6.83 4.14 8.14
CA ILE A 183 -5.85 5.18 7.86
C ILE A 183 -5.10 5.48 9.16
N ASP A 184 -3.77 5.38 9.13
CA ASP A 184 -2.89 5.68 10.26
C ASP A 184 -2.42 7.14 10.17
N PRO A 185 -2.98 8.07 10.97
CA PRO A 185 -2.55 9.46 10.99
C PRO A 185 -1.17 9.59 11.63
N VAL A 186 -0.24 10.22 10.92
CA VAL A 186 1.16 10.37 11.33
C VAL A 186 1.45 11.77 11.84
N GLY A 187 1.24 12.81 11.02
CA GLY A 187 1.57 14.19 11.38
C GLY A 187 3.07 14.38 11.67
N SER A 188 3.94 14.00 10.75
CA SER A 188 5.39 14.12 10.96
C SER A 188 5.87 15.56 10.85
N SER A 189 7.02 15.89 11.45
CA SER A 189 7.71 17.14 11.11
C SER A 189 8.17 17.18 9.64
N ALA A 190 8.35 18.37 9.08
CA ALA A 190 8.92 18.58 7.75
C ALA A 190 10.29 17.88 7.56
N ALA A 191 11.13 17.89 8.60
CA ALA A 191 12.45 17.25 8.58
C ALA A 191 12.35 15.71 8.55
N ASP A 192 11.45 15.14 9.35
CA ASP A 192 11.20 13.69 9.34
C ASP A 192 10.61 13.25 8.00
N PHE A 193 9.72 14.06 7.41
CA PHE A 193 9.14 13.75 6.12
C PHE A 193 10.19 13.81 4.99
N LEU A 194 11.14 14.75 5.02
CA LEU A 194 12.28 14.77 4.10
C LEU A 194 13.06 13.45 4.14
N ASN A 195 13.43 13.02 5.34
CA ASN A 195 14.18 11.79 5.55
C ASN A 195 13.38 10.56 5.09
N TYR A 196 12.10 10.52 5.43
CA TYR A 196 11.19 9.45 5.02
C TYR A 196 11.08 9.38 3.49
N ASN A 197 10.83 10.51 2.82
CA ASN A 197 10.71 10.58 1.37
C ASN A 197 12.00 10.16 0.64
N ALA A 198 13.18 10.54 1.16
CA ALA A 198 14.45 10.10 0.63
C ALA A 198 14.62 8.57 0.77
N SER A 199 14.28 8.02 1.95
CA SER A 199 14.34 6.58 2.20
C SER A 199 13.38 5.77 1.31
N GLU A 200 12.16 6.28 1.10
CA GLU A 200 11.17 5.69 0.21
C GLU A 200 11.65 5.72 -1.24
N SER A 201 12.22 6.84 -1.68
CA SER A 201 12.80 6.96 -3.04
C SER A 201 13.88 5.89 -3.27
N THR A 202 14.78 5.68 -2.31
CA THR A 202 15.80 4.62 -2.39
C THR A 202 15.20 3.22 -2.36
N LYS A 203 14.19 2.97 -1.51
CA LYS A 203 13.47 1.69 -1.44
C LYS A 203 12.81 1.35 -2.78
N TRP A 204 12.03 2.28 -3.31
CA TRP A 204 11.29 2.08 -4.56
C TRP A 204 12.20 1.98 -5.78
N ALA A 205 13.30 2.74 -5.83
CA ALA A 205 14.28 2.58 -6.91
C ALA A 205 14.86 1.15 -6.96
N ARG A 206 15.14 0.54 -5.80
CA ARG A 206 15.58 -0.85 -5.73
C ARG A 206 14.50 -1.83 -6.18
N ILE A 207 13.26 -1.64 -5.72
CA ILE A 207 12.13 -2.52 -6.09
C ILE A 207 11.84 -2.46 -7.59
N VAL A 208 11.77 -1.26 -8.17
CA VAL A 208 11.53 -1.08 -9.62
C VAL A 208 12.67 -1.73 -10.42
N LYS A 209 13.92 -1.51 -10.03
CA LYS A 209 15.07 -2.12 -10.71
C LYS A 209 15.07 -3.65 -10.62
N ALA A 210 14.73 -4.21 -9.47
CA ALA A 210 14.77 -5.65 -9.23
C ALA A 210 13.56 -6.39 -9.84
N SER A 211 12.37 -5.80 -9.79
CA SER A 211 11.15 -6.36 -10.40
C SER A 211 11.13 -6.24 -11.92
N GLY A 212 11.87 -5.27 -12.48
CA GLY A 212 11.78 -4.94 -13.90
C GLY A 212 10.48 -4.24 -14.28
N ALA A 213 9.68 -3.79 -13.30
CA ALA A 213 8.44 -3.08 -13.51
C ALA A 213 8.65 -1.85 -14.39
N LYS A 214 7.79 -1.68 -15.39
CA LYS A 214 7.80 -0.55 -16.32
C LYS A 214 6.51 0.26 -16.17
N LEU A 215 6.58 1.50 -16.60
CA LEU A 215 5.39 2.24 -16.99
C LEU A 215 5.07 1.78 -18.41
N ASP A 216 3.83 1.37 -18.62
CA ASP A 216 3.34 0.93 -19.93
C ASP A 216 2.95 2.15 -20.78
#